data_AF-A0A316Z645-F1
#
_entry.id   AF-A0A316Z645-F1
#
_cell.length_a   1.000
_cell.length_b   1.000
_cell.length_c   1.000
_cell.angle_alpha   90.00
_cell.angle_beta   90.00
_cell.angle_gamma   90.00
#
_symmetry.space_group_name_H-M   'P 1'
#
loop_
_entity.id
_entity.type
_entity.pdbx_description
1 polymer ?
#
loop_
_entity_poly.entity_id
_entity_poly.type
_entity_poly.pdbx_seq_one_letter_code
_entity_poly.pdbx_strand_id
1 'polypeptide(L)'
;MVHAEAGATSLWVMTGTADAEALAEHCATIGKHLDVGERALSVDELRAAPPTVVMYVHEQQVGDIVVLPPLGAAQVRPNRAPACHITHACMPDREQGRQSSAIAHFASHARLVGSRARQ
;
A
#
# COMPACT_ATOMS: atom_id res chain seq x y z
N MET A 1 13.90 12.49 -4.69
CA MET A 1 13.24 11.58 -5.65
C MET A 1 14.25 10.47 -5.95
N VAL A 2 14.02 9.27 -5.44
CA VAL A 2 14.88 8.11 -5.75
C VAL A 2 14.34 7.52 -7.04
N HIS A 3 15.26 7.27 -7.97
CA HIS A 3 15.07 6.84 -9.37
C HIS A 3 13.77 6.06 -9.67
N ALA A 4 13.04 6.51 -10.69
CA ALA A 4 11.96 5.77 -11.33
C ALA A 4 12.27 5.65 -12.82
N GLU A 5 12.11 4.46 -13.40
CA GLU A 5 12.27 4.28 -14.85
C GLU A 5 11.19 5.05 -15.61
N ALA A 6 11.50 5.45 -16.85
CA ALA A 6 10.52 6.15 -17.68
C ALA A 6 9.26 5.28 -17.86
N GLY A 7 8.10 5.83 -17.50
CA GLY A 7 6.83 5.11 -17.54
C GLY A 7 6.54 4.21 -16.33
N ALA A 8 7.35 4.28 -15.26
CA ALA A 8 7.02 3.64 -13.99
C ALA A 8 5.74 4.23 -13.40
N THR A 9 4.80 3.34 -13.08
CA THR A 9 3.56 3.67 -12.39
C THR A 9 3.29 2.66 -11.29
N SER A 10 2.55 3.07 -10.28
CA SER A 10 2.20 2.22 -9.14
C SER A 10 0.71 2.22 -8.90
N LEU A 11 0.16 1.05 -8.69
CA LEU A 11 -1.24 0.87 -8.35
C LEU A 11 -1.38 0.85 -6.82
N TRP A 12 -2.15 1.81 -6.32
CA TRP A 12 -2.54 1.92 -4.93
C TRP A 12 -3.94 1.36 -4.75
N VAL A 13 -4.11 0.52 -3.75
CA VAL A 13 -5.42 0.10 -3.24
C VAL A 13 -5.49 0.51 -1.78
N MET A 14 -6.51 1.28 -1.41
CA MET A 14 -6.58 1.97 -0.13
C MET A 14 -8.00 1.90 0.44
N THR A 15 -8.16 2.05 1.75
CA THR A 15 -9.46 2.23 2.40
C THR A 15 -9.58 3.59 3.08
N GLY A 16 -10.82 3.99 3.38
CA GLY A 16 -11.05 5.04 4.36
C GLY A 16 -10.69 4.58 5.77
N THR A 17 -10.45 5.54 6.66
CA THR A 17 -10.19 5.29 8.09
C THR A 17 -11.32 4.50 8.75
N ALA A 18 -12.58 4.82 8.41
CA ALA A 18 -13.75 4.16 8.99
C ALA A 18 -13.90 2.69 8.55
N ASP A 19 -13.29 2.31 7.43
CA ASP A 19 -13.39 0.99 6.83
C ASP A 19 -12.25 0.06 7.25
N ALA A 20 -11.22 0.60 7.90
CA ALA A 20 -10.00 -0.12 8.25
C ALA A 20 -10.25 -1.28 9.23
N GLU A 21 -11.12 -1.06 10.22
CA GLU A 21 -11.47 -2.09 11.21
C GLU A 21 -12.26 -3.24 10.56
N ALA A 22 -13.28 -2.93 9.77
CA ALA A 22 -14.06 -3.93 9.04
C ALA A 22 -13.19 -4.73 8.05
N LEU A 23 -12.21 -4.08 7.41
CA LEU A 23 -11.23 -4.79 6.58
C LEU A 23 -10.31 -5.69 7.42
N ALA A 24 -9.87 -5.23 8.60
CA ALA A 24 -9.04 -6.03 9.50
C ALA A 24 -9.77 -7.30 9.97
N GLU A 25 -11.05 -7.16 10.34
CA GLU A 25 -11.91 -8.29 10.70
C GLU A 25 -12.05 -9.28 9.53
N HIS A 26 -12.32 -8.78 8.32
CA HIS A 26 -12.37 -9.61 7.12
C HIS A 26 -11.06 -10.36 6.89
N CYS A 27 -9.92 -9.69 7.01
CA CYS A 27 -8.61 -10.32 6.88
C CYS A 27 -8.45 -11.47 7.88
N ALA A 28 -8.85 -11.26 9.15
CA ALA A 28 -8.79 -12.30 10.16
C ALA A 28 -9.63 -13.53 9.79
N THR A 29 -10.79 -13.35 9.15
CA THR A 29 -11.63 -14.49 8.68
C THR A 29 -10.96 -15.33 7.61
N ILE A 30 -10.09 -14.74 6.80
CA ILE A 30 -9.33 -15.43 5.74
C ILE A 30 -7.91 -15.82 6.19
N GLY A 31 -7.63 -15.76 7.49
CA GLY A 31 -6.34 -16.14 8.07
C GLY A 31 -5.20 -15.19 7.71
N LYS A 32 -5.51 -13.91 7.51
CA LYS A 32 -4.55 -12.84 7.22
C LYS A 32 -4.67 -11.72 8.23
N HIS A 33 -3.59 -10.96 8.36
CA HIS A 33 -3.53 -9.79 9.23
C HIS A 33 -3.12 -8.56 8.42
N LEU A 34 -3.74 -7.42 8.72
CA LEU A 34 -3.27 -6.10 8.27
C LEU A 34 -2.06 -5.69 9.13
N ASP A 35 -0.97 -6.46 9.05
CA ASP A 35 0.27 -6.18 9.78
C ASP A 35 1.45 -6.00 8.81
N VAL A 36 2.47 -5.30 9.29
CA VAL A 36 3.73 -5.03 8.61
C VAL A 36 4.52 -6.34 8.49
N GLY A 37 4.24 -7.12 7.45
CA GLY A 37 5.00 -8.34 7.14
C GLY A 37 4.20 -9.45 6.46
N GLU A 38 2.88 -9.37 6.46
CA GLU A 38 2.04 -10.40 5.84
C GLU A 38 1.85 -10.21 4.33
N ARG A 39 1.44 -11.29 3.65
CA ARG A 39 1.31 -11.32 2.19
C ARG A 39 0.17 -10.40 1.74
N ALA A 40 0.49 -9.43 0.87
CA ALA A 40 -0.48 -8.49 0.31
C ALA A 40 -1.74 -9.18 -0.25
N LEU A 41 -2.91 -8.59 0.00
CA LEU A 41 -4.21 -9.12 -0.43
C LEU A 41 -4.31 -9.13 -1.96
N SER A 42 -4.84 -10.22 -2.51
CA SER A 42 -5.20 -10.31 -3.93
C SER A 42 -6.43 -9.45 -4.21
N VAL A 43 -6.66 -9.13 -5.48
CA VAL A 43 -7.85 -8.39 -5.90
C VAL A 43 -9.13 -9.17 -5.57
N ASP A 44 -9.11 -10.49 -5.69
CA ASP A 44 -10.28 -11.33 -5.40
C ASP A 44 -10.58 -11.38 -3.90
N GLU A 45 -9.54 -11.38 -3.05
CA GLU A 45 -9.70 -11.32 -1.59
C GLU A 45 -10.25 -9.96 -1.14
N LEU A 46 -9.80 -8.88 -1.80
CA LEU A 46 -10.32 -7.53 -1.56
C LEU A 46 -11.78 -7.39 -2.04
N ARG A 47 -12.14 -8.03 -3.16
CA ARG A 47 -13.53 -8.08 -3.64
C ARG A 47 -14.45 -8.87 -2.72
N ALA A 48 -13.91 -9.85 -2.00
CA ALA A 48 -14.66 -10.63 -1.03
C ALA A 48 -14.88 -9.88 0.30
N ALA A 49 -14.30 -8.69 0.48
CA ALA A 49 -14.54 -7.88 1.66
C ALA A 49 -16.02 -7.47 1.78
N PRO A 50 -16.51 -7.15 2.99
CA PRO A 50 -17.88 -6.72 3.20
C PRO A 50 -18.27 -5.57 2.26
N PRO A 51 -19.50 -5.54 1.70
CA PRO A 51 -19.93 -4.47 0.79
C PRO A 51 -19.88 -3.06 1.38
N THR A 52 -19.82 -2.96 2.71
CA THR A 52 -19.69 -1.71 3.45
C THR A 52 -18.27 -1.13 3.41
N VAL A 53 -17.26 -1.94 3.10
CA VAL A 53 -15.86 -1.53 3.05
C VAL A 53 -15.59 -0.86 1.70
N VAL A 54 -15.33 0.45 1.73
CA VAL A 54 -15.03 1.21 0.51
C VAL A 54 -13.54 1.11 0.18
N MET A 55 -13.26 0.63 -1.04
CA MET A 55 -11.91 0.53 -1.60
C MET A 55 -11.68 1.63 -2.64
N TYR A 56 -10.59 2.37 -2.49
CA TYR A 56 -10.11 3.34 -3.46
C TYR A 56 -8.95 2.74 -4.24
N VAL A 57 -9.00 2.86 -5.57
CA VAL A 57 -7.94 2.39 -6.46
C VAL A 57 -7.40 3.58 -7.24
N HIS A 58 -6.08 3.76 -7.23
CA HIS A 58 -5.41 4.87 -7.91
C HIS A 58 -4.11 4.43 -8.58
N GLU A 59 -3.89 4.85 -9.82
CA GLU A 59 -2.60 4.69 -10.49
C GLU A 59 -1.77 5.97 -10.32
N GLN A 60 -0.69 5.87 -9.55
CA GLN A 60 0.26 6.95 -9.30
C GLN A 60 1.31 7.01 -10.41
N GLN A 61 1.54 8.20 -10.96
CA GLN A 61 2.62 8.51 -11.90
C GLN A 61 3.82 9.19 -11.22
N VAL A 62 4.95 9.25 -11.91
CA VAL A 62 6.13 10.00 -11.43
C VAL A 62 5.78 11.48 -11.30
N GLY A 63 5.94 12.01 -10.09
CA GLY A 63 5.60 13.40 -9.76
C GLY A 63 4.33 13.52 -8.90
N ASP A 64 3.47 12.49 -8.89
CA ASP A 64 2.27 12.48 -8.06
C ASP A 64 2.62 12.26 -6.58
N ILE A 65 1.85 12.91 -5.71
CA ILE A 65 1.90 12.70 -4.26
C ILE A 65 0.62 11.97 -3.83
N VAL A 66 0.78 10.82 -3.20
CA VAL A 66 -0.33 10.07 -2.58
C VAL A 66 -0.32 10.37 -1.08
N VAL A 67 -1.45 10.83 -0.56
CA VAL A 67 -1.65 11.10 0.86
C VAL A 67 -2.61 10.07 1.43
N LEU A 68 -2.18 9.35 2.46
CA LEU A 68 -2.99 8.38 3.16
C LEU A 68 -3.56 9.01 4.44
N PRO A 69 -4.88 8.87 4.71
CA PRO A 69 -5.43 9.29 5.96
C PRO A 69 -4.95 8.38 7.10
N PRO A 70 -4.95 8.88 8.35
CA PRO A 70 -4.62 8.09 9.53
C PRO A 70 -5.43 6.80 9.61
N LEU A 71 -4.77 5.71 9.95
CA LEU A 71 -5.34 4.36 10.10
C LEU A 71 -5.98 3.77 8.82
N GLY A 72 -5.90 4.44 7.68
CA GLY A 72 -6.31 3.86 6.40
C GLY A 72 -5.38 2.71 6.01
N ALA A 73 -5.93 1.55 5.66
CA ALA A 73 -5.14 0.47 5.11
C ALA A 73 -4.77 0.80 3.66
N ALA A 74 -3.53 0.51 3.26
CA ALA A 74 -3.07 0.71 1.90
C ALA A 74 -2.10 -0.40 1.47
N GLN A 75 -2.20 -0.80 0.21
CA GLN A 75 -1.19 -1.60 -0.46
C GLN A 75 -0.81 -0.96 -1.80
N VAL A 76 0.49 -0.97 -2.10
CA VAL A 76 1.05 -0.45 -3.34
C VAL A 76 1.79 -1.56 -4.08
N ARG A 77 1.62 -1.62 -5.40
CA ARG A 77 2.36 -2.53 -6.28
C ARG A 77 2.82 -1.77 -7.53
N PRO A 78 4.02 -2.04 -8.06
CA PRO A 78 4.39 -1.57 -9.39
C PRO A 78 3.37 -2.10 -10.41
N ASN A 79 2.97 -1.25 -11.36
CA ASN A 79 2.02 -1.62 -12.41
C ASN A 79 2.73 -1.90 -13.75
N ARG A 80 3.62 -1.00 -14.19
CA ARG A 80 4.25 -1.09 -15.53
C ARG A 80 5.75 -1.34 -15.51
N ALA A 81 6.49 -0.56 -14.73
CA ALA A 81 7.94 -0.65 -14.60
C ALA A 81 8.32 -0.53 -13.12
N PRO A 82 9.55 -0.94 -12.73
CA PRO A 82 10.03 -0.77 -11.36
C PRO A 82 9.88 0.67 -10.88
N ALA A 83 9.18 0.85 -9.77
CA ALA A 83 8.95 2.13 -9.14
C ALA A 83 9.68 2.19 -7.78
N CYS A 84 10.27 3.34 -7.48
CA CYS A 84 10.82 3.63 -6.16
C CYS A 84 9.94 4.67 -5.47
N HIS A 85 9.51 4.36 -4.24
CA HIS A 85 8.70 5.26 -3.42
C HIS A 85 9.50 5.74 -2.22
N ILE A 86 9.44 7.04 -1.97
CA ILE A 86 9.83 7.63 -0.69
C ILE A 86 8.55 7.90 0.05
N THR A 87 8.42 7.40 1.28
CA THR A 87 7.27 7.71 2.13
C THR A 87 7.74 8.38 3.41
N HIS A 88 6.93 9.32 3.89
CA HIS A 88 7.15 10.02 5.14
C HIS A 88 5.86 9.95 5.97
N ALA A 89 5.98 9.45 7.20
CA ALA A 89 4.87 9.49 8.15
C ALA A 89 4.90 10.84 8.89
N CYS A 90 3.82 11.60 8.77
CA CYS A 90 3.62 12.84 9.51
C CYS A 90 2.48 12.62 10.50
N MET A 91 2.76 12.78 11.79
CA MET A 91 1.75 12.67 12.86
C MET A 91 1.42 14.07 13.37
N PRO A 92 0.25 14.65 13.03
CA PRO A 92 -0.15 15.92 13.59
C PRO A 92 -0.39 15.80 15.10
N ASP A 93 -0.14 16.86 15.87
CA ASP A 93 -0.22 16.86 17.35
C ASP A 93 -1.55 16.32 17.91
N ARG A 94 -2.66 16.43 17.16
CA ARG A 94 -3.98 15.91 17.56
C ARG A 94 -4.09 14.38 17.57
N GLU A 95 -3.15 13.67 16.95
CA GLU A 95 -3.22 12.22 16.75
C GLU A 95 -2.14 11.44 17.50
N GLN A 96 -1.20 12.13 18.16
CA GLN A 96 -0.10 11.52 18.92
C GLN A 96 -0.59 10.63 20.08
N GLY A 97 -1.83 10.79 20.55
CA GLY A 97 -2.43 9.96 21.61
C GLY A 97 -3.21 8.74 21.13
N ARG A 98 -3.40 8.55 19.81
CA ARG A 98 -4.16 7.43 19.21
C ARG A 98 -3.23 6.53 18.40
N GLN A 99 -2.26 5.90 19.06
CA GLN A 99 -1.55 4.79 18.43
C GLN A 99 -2.48 3.58 18.34
N SER A 100 -2.86 3.20 17.13
CA SER A 100 -3.14 1.80 16.81
C SER A 100 -2.64 1.52 15.39
N SER A 101 -2.06 0.34 15.23
CA SER A 101 -1.31 -0.15 14.09
C SER A 101 -2.05 -0.06 12.75
N ALA A 102 -1.58 0.76 11.81
CA ALA A 102 -1.84 0.59 10.37
C ALA A 102 -0.98 1.55 9.54
N ILE A 103 0.33 1.32 9.46
CA ILE A 103 1.11 1.81 8.33
C ILE A 103 1.74 0.58 7.68
N ALA A 104 0.97 -0.06 6.80
CA ALA A 104 1.45 -1.18 6.00
C ALA A 104 2.33 -0.66 4.86
N HIS A 105 3.65 -0.61 5.10
CA HIS A 105 4.62 -0.32 4.06
C HIS A 105 4.95 -1.58 3.27
N PHE A 106 4.36 -1.72 2.07
CA PHE A 106 4.75 -2.73 1.10
C PHE A 106 5.70 -2.13 0.05
N ALA A 107 7.01 -2.28 0.28
CA ALA A 107 7.97 -2.19 -0.82
C ALA A 107 7.97 -3.55 -1.53
N SER A 108 7.38 -3.63 -2.74
CA SER A 108 7.53 -4.85 -3.55
C SER A 108 9.01 -5.08 -3.82
N HIS A 109 9.50 -6.30 -3.60
CA HIS A 109 10.85 -6.71 -3.92
C HIS A 109 11.17 -6.40 -5.39
N ALA A 110 11.87 -5.30 -5.65
CA ALA A 110 12.68 -5.18 -6.85
C ALA A 110 13.80 -6.21 -6.71
N ARG A 111 13.60 -7.42 -7.27
CA ARG A 111 14.74 -8.30 -7.52
C ARG A 111 15.60 -7.57 -8.53
N LEU A 112 16.69 -6.97 -8.04
CA LEU A 112 17.89 -6.71 -8.83
C LEU A 112 18.40 -8.07 -9.31
N VAL A 113 17.82 -8.58 -10.40
CA VAL A 113 18.49 -9.60 -11.20
C VAL A 113 19.59 -8.84 -11.92
N GLY A 114 20.76 -8.82 -11.31
CA GLY A 114 21.96 -8.33 -11.97
C GLY A 114 22.23 -9.17 -13.21
N SER A 115 22.22 -8.53 -14.38
CA SER A 115 22.94 -9.02 -15.55
C SER A 115 24.05 -8.03 -15.89
N ARG A 116 25.18 -8.19 -15.20
CA ARG A 116 26.47 -7.86 -15.80
C ARG A 116 26.85 -8.99 -16.75
N ALA A 117 26.80 -8.73 -18.05
CA ALA A 117 27.71 -9.26 -19.07
C ALA A 117 27.56 -8.32 -20.29
N ARG A 118 28.40 -7.28 -20.39
CA ARG A 118 29.68 -7.23 -21.15
C ARG A 118 29.51 -7.58 -22.64
N GLN A 119 29.88 -6.57 -23.45
CA GLN A 119 30.52 -6.59 -24.78
C GLN A 119 30.33 -7.82 -25.65
#